data_AF-A0AB38BD88-F1
#
_entry.id   AF-A0AB38BD88-F1
#
_cell.length_a   1.000
_cell.length_b   1.000
_cell.length_c   1.000
_cell.angle_alpha   90.00
_cell.angle_beta   90.00
_cell.angle_gamma   90.00
#
_symmetry.space_group_name_H-M   'P 1'
#
loop_
_entity.id
_entity.type
_entity.pdbx_description
1 polymer ?
#
loop_
_entity_poly.entity_id
_entity_poly.type
_entity_poly.pdbx_seq_one_letter_code
_entity_poly.pdbx_strand_id
1 'polypeptide(L)'
;MSDEESAVAYAGEHAYPARWVVGCDGGRSTVRGLADFAFVGTEPQFTGYTMQATAADAEKLGPGINLTPTGMYLRLLEGHIAMVDFDGGAFDRSQQLTRDHLQAVLRRVSGTDVTLSEVHLASSFTDRAMQTTTYRRGRVLLAGDAAHIHSPLGGQGLNTGIGDAMNLGWKLAATVHGHAPDGLLDTYTRERHPIGAKVLDWSRAQVAIMRPDPHCQAIQGVIRDLLGTRDGATYVAGRLSGASIRYDLGSEQPWAGRSAPDFCLENGTRLSDLMRDGRGVVLDFSADRCLRDPAQGWESRMRYAAGPAENDLGLGAVLVRPDGVVAWAGERTPDREAFEQAAVQWFGGPAS
;
A
#
# COMPACT_ATOMS: atom_id res chain seq x y z
N MET A 1 -0.92 18.22 -21.08
CA MET A 1 -0.57 17.58 -22.36
C MET A 1 0.82 16.96 -22.20
N SER A 2 1.07 15.83 -22.85
CA SER A 2 2.38 15.17 -22.86
C SER A 2 2.75 14.76 -24.27
N ASP A 3 3.99 15.01 -24.68
CA ASP A 3 4.62 14.47 -25.88
C ASP A 3 5.69 13.43 -25.49
N GLU A 4 6.45 12.91 -26.47
CA GLU A 4 7.48 11.89 -26.20
C GLU A 4 8.64 12.40 -25.34
N GLU A 5 8.86 13.72 -25.21
CA GLU A 5 10.04 14.30 -24.53
C GLU A 5 9.70 15.01 -23.21
N SER A 6 8.47 15.51 -23.04
CA SER A 6 8.08 16.36 -21.92
C SER A 6 6.59 16.26 -21.53
N ALA A 7 6.28 16.74 -20.34
CA ALA A 7 4.92 16.90 -19.84
C ALA A 7 4.73 18.32 -19.30
N VAL A 8 3.58 18.92 -19.57
CA VAL A 8 3.23 20.25 -19.06
C VAL A 8 2.03 20.15 -18.13
N ALA A 9 2.23 20.54 -16.87
CA ALA A 9 1.17 20.70 -15.88
C ALA A 9 0.69 22.16 -15.88
N TYR A 10 -0.62 22.36 -15.77
CA TYR A 10 -1.22 23.70 -15.70
C TYR A 10 -1.86 23.91 -14.33
N ALA A 11 -1.56 25.03 -13.69
CA ALA A 11 -2.24 25.47 -12.46
C ALA A 11 -2.81 26.88 -12.69
N GLY A 12 -4.13 26.94 -12.95
CA GLY A 12 -4.76 28.16 -13.48
C GLY A 12 -4.20 28.49 -14.86
N GLU A 13 -3.74 29.73 -15.03
CA GLU A 13 -3.14 30.21 -16.29
C GLU A 13 -1.64 29.88 -16.43
N HIS A 14 -1.01 29.35 -15.37
CA HIS A 14 0.43 29.10 -15.35
C HIS A 14 0.77 27.69 -15.86
N ALA A 15 1.79 27.60 -16.72
CA ALA A 15 2.32 26.36 -17.25
C ALA A 15 3.64 25.99 -16.55
N TYR A 16 3.76 24.72 -16.16
CA TYR A 16 4.93 24.14 -15.51
C TYR A 16 5.47 22.98 -16.36
N PRO A 17 6.47 23.23 -17.22
CA PRO A 17 7.13 22.17 -17.99
C PRO A 17 7.96 21.26 -17.06
N ALA A 18 7.82 19.96 -17.23
CA ALA A 18 8.59 18.95 -16.51
C ALA A 18 8.89 17.75 -17.42
N ARG A 19 9.91 16.96 -17.05
CA ARG A 19 10.21 15.69 -17.76
C ARG A 19 9.21 14.58 -17.42
N TRP A 20 8.56 14.68 -16.26
CA TRP A 20 7.64 13.70 -15.70
C TRP A 20 6.61 14.39 -14.81
N VAL A 21 5.41 13.83 -14.72
CA VAL A 21 4.34 14.26 -13.80
C VAL A 21 3.85 13.06 -13.02
N VAL A 22 3.69 13.20 -11.70
CA VAL A 22 3.11 12.16 -10.83
C VAL A 22 1.86 12.72 -10.15
N GLY A 23 0.71 12.12 -10.42
CA GLY A 23 -0.54 12.43 -9.74
C GLY A 23 -0.62 11.73 -8.38
N CYS A 24 -0.52 12.52 -7.31
CA CYS A 24 -0.73 12.10 -5.92
C CYS A 24 -1.90 12.89 -5.28
N ASP A 25 -2.89 13.24 -6.10
CA ASP A 25 -3.94 14.23 -5.85
C ASP A 25 -5.29 13.61 -5.42
N GLY A 26 -5.22 12.42 -4.81
CA GLY A 26 -6.35 11.78 -4.12
C GLY A 26 -7.36 11.08 -5.04
N GLY A 27 -8.42 10.53 -4.43
CA GLY A 27 -9.43 9.71 -5.11
C GLY A 27 -10.17 10.41 -6.27
N ARG A 28 -10.15 11.74 -6.28
CA ARG A 28 -10.71 12.61 -7.33
C ARG A 28 -9.63 13.23 -8.21
N SER A 29 -8.57 12.47 -8.44
CA SER A 29 -7.39 12.91 -9.18
C SER A 29 -7.75 13.61 -10.48
N THR A 30 -7.35 14.89 -10.56
CA THR A 30 -7.41 15.71 -11.76
C THR A 30 -6.39 15.19 -12.77
N VAL A 31 -5.21 14.77 -12.31
CA VAL A 31 -4.18 14.18 -13.17
C VAL A 31 -4.69 12.92 -13.86
N ARG A 32 -5.36 12.01 -13.12
CA ARG A 32 -5.98 10.79 -13.68
C ARG A 32 -6.98 11.13 -14.78
N GLY A 33 -7.85 12.11 -14.54
CA GLY A 33 -8.85 12.54 -15.52
C GLY A 33 -8.24 13.18 -16.76
N LEU A 34 -7.32 14.13 -16.59
CA LEU A 34 -6.69 14.86 -17.70
C LEU A 34 -5.76 13.99 -18.55
N ALA A 35 -5.12 12.98 -17.93
CA ALA A 35 -4.28 12.02 -18.61
C ALA A 35 -5.06 10.76 -19.08
N ASP A 36 -6.38 10.77 -18.95
CA ASP A 36 -7.28 9.76 -19.51
C ASP A 36 -6.96 8.34 -19.02
N PHE A 37 -6.64 8.19 -17.74
CA PHE A 37 -6.52 6.87 -17.12
C PHE A 37 -7.91 6.30 -16.85
N ALA A 38 -8.20 5.14 -17.44
CA ALA A 38 -9.41 4.39 -17.12
C ALA A 38 -9.44 4.04 -15.63
N PHE A 39 -10.56 4.24 -14.95
CA PHE A 39 -10.75 3.96 -13.53
C PHE A 39 -11.91 2.98 -13.37
N VAL A 40 -11.61 1.74 -13.02
CA VAL A 40 -12.53 0.60 -13.11
C VAL A 40 -12.66 -0.13 -11.78
N GLY A 41 -13.82 -0.72 -11.51
CA GLY A 41 -14.07 -1.42 -10.26
C GLY A 41 -15.55 -1.54 -9.93
N THR A 42 -15.88 -1.41 -8.64
CA THR A 42 -17.24 -1.62 -8.12
C THR A 42 -17.80 -0.34 -7.50
N GLU A 43 -19.06 -0.07 -7.81
CA GLU A 43 -19.86 0.97 -7.16
C GLU A 43 -20.19 0.60 -5.70
N PRO A 44 -20.50 1.58 -4.83
CA PRO A 44 -20.58 1.36 -3.40
C PRO A 44 -21.80 0.54 -2.97
N GLN A 45 -21.65 -0.18 -1.86
CA GLN A 45 -22.71 -0.89 -1.14
C GLN A 45 -23.18 -0.14 0.12
N PHE A 46 -22.40 0.81 0.64
CA PHE A 46 -22.75 1.54 1.85
C PHE A 46 -22.32 3.00 1.82
N THR A 47 -22.95 3.79 2.70
CA THR A 47 -22.42 5.05 3.21
C THR A 47 -21.84 4.83 4.61
N GLY A 48 -20.56 5.16 4.76
CA GLY A 48 -19.87 5.18 6.03
C GLY A 48 -19.81 6.60 6.57
N TYR A 49 -19.82 6.73 7.89
CA TYR A 49 -19.75 7.99 8.60
C TYR A 49 -18.65 7.90 9.64
N THR A 50 -17.82 8.94 9.72
CA THR A 50 -16.93 9.17 10.88
C THR A 50 -17.33 10.49 11.51
N MET A 51 -17.42 10.53 12.84
CA MET A 51 -17.74 11.74 13.56
C MET A 51 -17.01 11.85 14.89
N GLN A 52 -16.68 13.10 15.24
CA GLN A 52 -16.37 13.51 16.59
C GLN A 52 -17.61 14.20 17.16
N ALA A 53 -18.24 13.60 18.16
CA ALA A 53 -19.53 14.03 18.69
C ALA A 53 -19.63 13.86 20.21
N THR A 54 -20.41 14.73 20.84
CA THR A 54 -20.81 14.59 22.25
C THR A 54 -22.15 13.87 22.28
N ALA A 55 -22.21 12.71 22.94
CA ALA A 55 -23.46 11.98 23.19
C ALA A 55 -23.87 12.14 24.67
N ALA A 56 -25.15 12.46 24.92
CA ALA A 56 -25.65 12.66 26.28
C ALA A 56 -25.69 11.35 27.10
N ASP A 57 -25.86 10.23 26.41
CA ASP A 57 -26.12 8.89 26.92
C ASP A 57 -25.23 7.87 26.18
N ALA A 58 -23.93 8.19 26.08
CA ALA A 58 -22.92 7.41 25.36
C ALA A 58 -22.76 5.96 25.87
N GLU A 59 -23.12 5.71 27.13
CA GLU A 59 -23.12 4.38 27.76
C GLU A 59 -24.10 3.40 27.11
N LYS A 60 -25.09 3.89 26.37
CA LYS A 60 -25.98 3.04 25.54
C LYS A 60 -25.24 2.39 24.37
N LEU A 61 -24.05 2.86 24.02
CA LEU A 61 -23.23 2.32 22.95
C LEU A 61 -22.13 1.41 23.51
N GLY A 62 -22.06 0.19 22.98
CA GLY A 62 -20.98 -0.74 23.27
C GLY A 62 -19.62 -0.17 22.83
N PRO A 63 -18.52 -0.49 23.55
CA PRO A 63 -17.18 -0.13 23.10
C PRO A 63 -16.76 -0.99 21.89
N GLY A 64 -15.77 -0.51 21.14
CA GLY A 64 -15.18 -1.26 20.03
C GLY A 64 -16.11 -1.40 18.82
N ILE A 65 -15.90 -2.46 18.04
CA ILE A 65 -16.68 -2.77 16.83
C ILE A 65 -17.95 -3.53 17.24
N ASN A 66 -19.10 -3.02 16.82
CA ASN A 66 -20.41 -3.59 17.08
C ASN A 66 -21.11 -3.84 15.74
N LEU A 67 -21.26 -5.12 15.38
CA LEU A 67 -22.04 -5.56 14.22
C LEU A 67 -23.49 -5.79 14.67
N THR A 68 -24.45 -5.26 13.92
CA THR A 68 -25.87 -5.35 14.26
C THR A 68 -26.69 -5.86 13.07
N PRO A 69 -27.95 -6.28 13.28
CA PRO A 69 -28.84 -6.67 12.18
C PRO A 69 -29.21 -5.52 11.21
N THR A 70 -28.73 -4.30 11.43
CA THR A 70 -29.04 -3.12 10.61
C THR A 70 -27.79 -2.37 10.13
N GLY A 71 -26.59 -2.81 10.51
CA GLY A 71 -25.33 -2.21 10.06
C GLY A 71 -24.16 -2.50 11.00
N MET A 72 -23.26 -1.52 11.12
CA MET A 72 -22.14 -1.57 12.07
C MET A 72 -21.90 -0.18 12.66
N TYR A 73 -21.57 -0.13 13.96
CA TYR A 73 -20.95 1.05 14.55
C TYR A 73 -19.67 0.70 15.31
N LEU A 74 -18.84 1.72 15.51
CA LEU A 74 -17.53 1.64 16.13
C LEU A 74 -17.37 2.78 17.12
N ARG A 75 -17.00 2.46 18.35
CA ARG A 75 -16.63 3.41 19.41
C ARG A 75 -15.26 3.05 19.98
N LEU A 76 -14.20 3.63 19.42
CA LEU A 76 -12.82 3.35 19.84
C LEU A 76 -12.33 4.28 20.95
N LEU A 77 -12.57 5.57 20.78
CA LEU A 77 -12.15 6.62 21.70
C LEU A 77 -13.39 7.41 22.13
N GLU A 78 -13.28 8.09 23.26
CA GLU A 78 -14.35 8.98 23.71
C GLU A 78 -14.65 10.04 22.64
N GLY A 79 -15.95 10.23 22.38
CA GLY A 79 -16.45 11.14 21.35
C GLY A 79 -16.21 10.71 19.90
N HIS A 80 -15.46 9.63 19.61
CA HIS A 80 -15.18 9.17 18.25
C HIS A 80 -16.07 8.00 17.88
N ILE A 81 -17.04 8.26 17.00
CA ILE A 81 -18.00 7.28 16.55
C ILE A 81 -17.86 7.13 15.03
N ALA A 82 -17.75 5.90 14.56
CA ALA A 82 -17.92 5.58 13.15
C ALA A 82 -19.10 4.63 12.97
N MET A 83 -19.77 4.70 11.83
CA MET A 83 -20.90 3.82 11.52
C MET A 83 -21.02 3.57 10.02
N VAL A 84 -21.63 2.45 9.66
CA VAL A 84 -21.83 2.00 8.30
C VAL A 84 -23.31 1.71 8.12
N ASP A 85 -23.91 2.34 7.11
CA ASP A 85 -25.28 2.14 6.67
C ASP A 85 -25.29 1.59 5.26
N PHE A 86 -25.82 0.38 5.06
CA PHE A 86 -25.83 -0.33 3.78
C PHE A 86 -26.93 0.20 2.84
N ASP A 87 -26.84 1.49 2.53
CA ASP A 87 -27.78 2.26 1.69
C ASP A 87 -27.36 2.32 0.21
N GLY A 88 -26.36 1.55 -0.22
CA GLY A 88 -25.81 1.61 -1.57
C GLY A 88 -25.01 2.89 -1.86
N GLY A 89 -24.53 3.58 -0.84
CA GLY A 89 -23.83 4.86 -0.99
C GLY A 89 -24.76 6.03 -1.29
N ALA A 90 -26.08 5.86 -1.08
CA ALA A 90 -27.10 6.84 -1.47
C ALA A 90 -26.93 8.20 -0.79
N PHE A 91 -26.44 8.22 0.46
CA PHE A 91 -26.25 9.49 1.16
C PHE A 91 -24.93 10.20 0.81
N ASP A 92 -23.82 9.49 0.52
CA ASP A 92 -22.50 10.12 0.38
C ASP A 92 -22.52 11.32 -0.57
N ARG A 93 -22.25 12.50 0.01
CA ARG A 93 -22.18 13.79 -0.71
C ARG A 93 -23.45 14.19 -1.49
N SER A 94 -24.60 13.57 -1.18
CA SER A 94 -25.90 13.99 -1.71
C SER A 94 -26.41 15.27 -1.05
N GLN A 95 -26.09 15.46 0.23
CA GLN A 95 -26.50 16.61 1.04
C GLN A 95 -25.53 16.84 2.21
N GLN A 96 -25.71 17.95 2.92
CA GLN A 96 -24.90 18.28 4.10
C GLN A 96 -25.15 17.30 5.25
N LEU A 97 -24.09 16.91 5.95
CA LEU A 97 -24.19 16.13 7.19
C LEU A 97 -24.76 16.99 8.31
N THR A 98 -25.93 16.61 8.82
CA THR A 98 -26.55 17.25 9.98
C THR A 98 -26.48 16.33 11.20
N ARG A 99 -26.50 16.93 12.40
CA ARG A 99 -26.57 16.18 13.66
C ARG A 99 -27.78 15.25 13.68
N ASP A 100 -28.93 15.73 13.23
CA ASP A 100 -30.19 14.97 13.28
C ASP A 100 -30.14 13.76 12.34
N HIS A 101 -29.51 13.90 11.15
CA HIS A 101 -29.26 12.77 10.25
C HIS A 101 -28.32 11.74 10.90
N LEU A 102 -27.17 12.18 11.41
CA LEU A 102 -26.19 11.31 12.06
C LEU A 102 -26.80 10.56 13.25
N GLN A 103 -27.62 11.24 14.06
CA GLN A 103 -28.35 10.61 15.16
C GLN A 103 -29.35 9.57 14.66
N ALA A 104 -30.11 9.87 13.61
CA ALA A 104 -31.07 8.94 13.03
C ALA A 104 -30.40 7.68 12.47
N VAL A 105 -29.26 7.83 11.78
CA VAL A 105 -28.44 6.70 11.31
C VAL A 105 -27.89 5.92 12.50
N LEU A 106 -27.30 6.60 13.49
CA LEU A 106 -26.70 5.95 14.65
C LEU A 106 -27.73 5.12 15.40
N ARG A 107 -28.91 5.67 15.71
CA ARG A 107 -30.00 4.95 16.38
C ARG A 107 -30.47 3.72 15.59
N ARG A 108 -30.61 3.86 14.27
CA ARG A 108 -30.99 2.73 13.39
C ARG A 108 -29.94 1.63 13.43
N VAL A 109 -28.66 1.99 13.33
CA VAL A 109 -27.55 1.03 13.28
C VAL A 109 -27.27 0.42 14.65
N SER A 110 -27.32 1.19 15.73
CA SER A 110 -27.07 0.69 17.09
C SER A 110 -28.25 -0.08 17.68
N GLY A 111 -29.47 0.17 17.20
CA GLY A 111 -30.69 -0.32 17.82
C GLY A 111 -30.99 0.36 19.17
N THR A 112 -30.41 1.53 19.42
CA THR A 112 -30.59 2.29 20.68
C THR A 112 -31.22 3.65 20.42
N ASP A 113 -31.67 4.32 21.49
CA ASP A 113 -32.24 5.66 21.47
C ASP A 113 -31.22 6.76 21.81
N VAL A 114 -29.92 6.48 21.65
CA VAL A 114 -28.81 7.40 21.95
C VAL A 114 -29.02 8.79 21.33
N THR A 115 -28.65 9.83 22.07
CA THR A 115 -28.84 11.23 21.73
C THR A 115 -27.49 11.90 21.51
N LEU A 116 -27.28 12.45 20.31
CA LEU A 116 -26.15 13.30 19.99
C LEU A 116 -26.48 14.74 20.40
N SER A 117 -25.78 15.27 21.39
CA SER A 117 -25.94 16.67 21.82
C SER A 117 -25.30 17.61 20.80
N GLU A 118 -24.06 17.30 20.39
CA GLU A 118 -23.24 18.11 19.49
C GLU A 118 -22.42 17.22 18.54
N VAL A 119 -22.19 17.72 17.32
CA VAL A 119 -21.29 17.11 16.33
C VAL A 119 -20.25 18.16 15.97
N HIS A 120 -19.00 17.91 16.34
CA HIS A 120 -17.87 18.83 16.15
C HIS A 120 -17.25 18.68 14.76
N LEU A 121 -17.15 17.44 14.30
CA LEU A 121 -16.62 17.08 12.99
C LEU A 121 -17.36 15.85 12.48
N ALA A 122 -17.70 15.84 11.19
CA ALA A 122 -18.22 14.64 10.54
C ALA A 122 -17.78 14.58 9.08
N SER A 123 -17.57 13.36 8.58
CA SER A 123 -17.37 13.08 7.17
C SER A 123 -18.15 11.82 6.79
N SER A 124 -18.62 11.79 5.55
CA SER A 124 -19.11 10.56 4.92
C SER A 124 -18.03 9.98 4.00
N PHE A 125 -18.13 8.69 3.73
CA PHE A 125 -17.33 7.97 2.76
C PHE A 125 -18.14 6.80 2.20
N THR A 126 -17.63 6.13 1.18
CA THR A 126 -18.20 4.89 0.64
C THR A 126 -17.16 3.80 0.56
N ASP A 127 -17.60 2.58 0.30
CA ASP A 127 -16.77 1.41 0.01
C ASP A 127 -16.39 1.27 -1.47
N ARG A 128 -16.65 2.31 -2.27
CA ARG A 128 -16.34 2.31 -3.71
C ARG A 128 -14.89 1.86 -3.94
N ALA A 129 -14.71 0.79 -4.71
CA ALA A 129 -13.42 0.12 -4.88
C ALA A 129 -13.01 0.16 -6.36
N MET A 130 -12.15 1.12 -6.70
CA MET A 130 -11.79 1.45 -8.08
C MET A 130 -10.28 1.57 -8.23
N GLN A 131 -9.74 1.14 -9.37
CA GLN A 131 -8.31 1.19 -9.66
C GLN A 131 -8.08 1.58 -11.12
N THR A 132 -6.96 2.25 -11.38
CA THR A 132 -6.53 2.57 -12.74
C THR A 132 -5.95 1.36 -13.44
N THR A 133 -6.25 1.15 -14.73
CA THR A 133 -5.80 -0.06 -15.47
C THR A 133 -4.29 -0.12 -15.72
N THR A 134 -3.59 0.99 -15.53
CA THR A 134 -2.13 1.13 -15.55
C THR A 134 -1.75 2.29 -14.64
N TYR A 135 -0.57 2.25 -14.02
CA TYR A 135 -0.09 3.34 -13.16
C TYR A 135 0.85 4.30 -13.90
N ARG A 136 1.17 4.00 -15.16
CA ARG A 136 1.98 4.84 -16.04
C ARG A 136 1.32 4.93 -17.42
N ARG A 137 1.28 6.15 -17.96
CA ARG A 137 0.91 6.44 -19.34
C ARG A 137 1.89 7.48 -19.88
N GLY A 138 2.84 7.04 -20.70
CA GLY A 138 3.94 7.87 -21.18
C GLY A 138 4.76 8.45 -20.02
N ARG A 139 4.70 9.79 -19.87
CA ARG A 139 5.41 10.58 -18.85
C ARG A 139 4.56 10.95 -17.63
N VAL A 140 3.31 10.48 -17.59
CA VAL A 140 2.41 10.69 -16.46
C VAL A 140 2.27 9.39 -15.67
N LEU A 141 2.42 9.47 -14.36
CA LEU A 141 2.25 8.37 -13.42
C LEU A 141 1.24 8.73 -12.33
N LEU A 142 0.67 7.74 -11.67
CA LEU A 142 -0.28 7.93 -10.57
C LEU A 142 0.15 7.10 -9.36
N ALA A 143 0.03 7.64 -8.15
CA ALA A 143 0.34 6.95 -6.91
C ALA A 143 -0.72 7.22 -5.82
N GLY A 144 -0.91 6.25 -4.91
CA GLY A 144 -1.89 6.36 -3.83
C GLY A 144 -3.32 6.46 -4.33
N ASP A 145 -4.15 7.25 -3.64
CA ASP A 145 -5.59 7.35 -3.93
C ASP A 145 -5.91 7.83 -5.36
N ALA A 146 -4.96 8.49 -6.03
CA ALA A 146 -5.09 8.84 -7.44
C ALA A 146 -5.16 7.60 -8.35
N ALA A 147 -4.43 6.53 -7.99
CA ALA A 147 -4.34 5.29 -8.72
C ALA A 147 -5.37 4.23 -8.26
N HIS A 148 -5.77 4.23 -6.98
CA HIS A 148 -6.70 3.24 -6.40
C HIS A 148 -7.45 3.80 -5.19
N ILE A 149 -8.74 3.53 -5.08
CA ILE A 149 -9.57 3.83 -3.90
C ILE A 149 -10.27 2.56 -3.45
N HIS A 150 -10.54 2.44 -2.16
CA HIS A 150 -11.27 1.34 -1.55
C HIS A 150 -11.82 1.75 -0.17
N SER A 151 -12.61 0.89 0.46
CA SER A 151 -13.11 1.14 1.81
C SER A 151 -11.97 1.35 2.81
N PRO A 152 -12.07 2.32 3.74
CA PRO A 152 -11.05 2.56 4.77
C PRO A 152 -11.00 1.46 5.84
N LEU A 153 -11.95 0.52 5.82
CA LEU A 153 -11.95 -0.65 6.69
C LEU A 153 -10.61 -1.41 6.54
N GLY A 154 -9.97 -1.71 7.66
CA GLY A 154 -8.65 -2.36 7.69
C GLY A 154 -7.44 -1.43 7.55
N GLY A 155 -7.62 -0.12 7.30
CA GLY A 155 -6.54 0.88 7.38
C GLY A 155 -5.45 0.78 6.30
N GLN A 156 -5.76 0.20 5.14
CA GLN A 156 -4.74 -0.13 4.12
C GLN A 156 -4.46 0.97 3.10
N GLY A 157 -5.31 2.00 2.97
CA GLY A 157 -5.20 3.01 1.89
C GLY A 157 -3.89 3.78 1.93
N LEU A 158 -3.63 4.49 3.04
CA LEU A 158 -2.39 5.24 3.22
C LEU A 158 -1.14 4.35 3.10
N ASN A 159 -1.17 3.15 3.72
CA ASN A 159 -0.07 2.20 3.68
C ASN A 159 0.25 1.75 2.24
N THR A 160 -0.77 1.51 1.43
CA THR A 160 -0.60 1.14 0.02
C THR A 160 0.00 2.30 -0.78
N GLY A 161 -0.47 3.53 -0.55
CA GLY A 161 0.08 4.73 -1.19
C GLY A 161 1.54 5.03 -0.81
N ILE A 162 1.92 4.82 0.46
CA ILE A 162 3.33 4.91 0.88
C ILE A 162 4.17 3.86 0.14
N GLY A 163 3.67 2.62 0.04
CA GLY A 163 4.32 1.56 -0.74
C GLY A 163 4.50 1.93 -2.22
N ASP A 164 3.53 2.62 -2.81
CA ASP A 164 3.66 3.13 -4.18
C ASP A 164 4.76 4.18 -4.32
N ALA A 165 4.80 5.16 -3.40
CA ALA A 165 5.79 6.22 -3.41
C ALA A 165 7.21 5.67 -3.20
N MET A 166 7.39 4.72 -2.25
CA MET A 166 8.66 4.05 -2.01
C MET A 166 9.13 3.26 -3.25
N ASN A 167 8.21 2.58 -3.92
CA ASN A 167 8.53 1.81 -5.13
C ASN A 167 8.88 2.72 -6.33
N LEU A 168 8.14 3.82 -6.51
CA LEU A 168 8.30 4.72 -7.65
C LEU A 168 9.51 5.65 -7.51
N GLY A 169 9.75 6.18 -6.31
CA GLY A 169 10.69 7.29 -6.10
C GLY A 169 12.09 7.02 -6.65
N TRP A 170 12.66 5.85 -6.31
CA TRP A 170 14.01 5.49 -6.76
C TRP A 170 14.08 5.17 -8.26
N LYS A 171 13.03 4.54 -8.81
CA LYS A 171 12.96 4.20 -10.24
C LYS A 171 12.85 5.46 -11.09
N LEU A 172 12.03 6.41 -10.65
CA LEU A 172 11.88 7.70 -11.31
C LEU A 172 13.17 8.51 -11.20
N ALA A 173 13.82 8.53 -10.04
CA ALA A 173 15.12 9.18 -9.87
C ALA A 173 16.17 8.58 -10.82
N ALA A 174 16.31 7.25 -10.86
CA ALA A 174 17.22 6.58 -11.79
C ALA A 174 16.92 6.93 -13.26
N THR A 175 15.63 7.03 -13.62
CA THR A 175 15.19 7.40 -14.97
C THR A 175 15.55 8.85 -15.29
N VAL A 176 15.34 9.77 -14.35
CA VAL A 176 15.68 11.19 -14.51
C VAL A 176 17.19 11.37 -14.67
N HIS A 177 18.00 10.63 -13.90
CA HIS A 177 19.46 10.69 -13.95
C HIS A 177 20.08 9.91 -15.13
N GLY A 178 19.28 9.18 -15.91
CA GLY A 178 19.79 8.41 -17.06
C GLY A 178 20.55 7.15 -16.66
N HIS A 179 20.29 6.61 -15.46
CA HIS A 179 20.91 5.38 -14.95
C HIS A 179 19.94 4.20 -14.91
N ALA A 180 18.64 4.44 -15.15
CA ALA A 180 17.66 3.38 -15.20
C ALA A 180 17.93 2.43 -16.39
N PRO A 181 18.04 1.11 -16.16
CA PRO A 181 17.98 0.15 -17.24
C PRO A 181 16.61 0.19 -17.94
N ASP A 182 16.59 -0.30 -19.17
CA ASP A 182 15.38 -0.33 -19.99
C ASP A 182 14.24 -1.07 -19.27
N GLY A 183 13.05 -0.46 -19.29
CA GLY A 183 11.86 -1.02 -18.64
C GLY A 183 11.85 -0.94 -17.11
N LEU A 184 12.87 -0.37 -16.44
CA LEU A 184 12.85 -0.22 -14.98
C LEU A 184 11.62 0.54 -14.52
N LEU A 185 11.28 1.68 -15.15
CA LEU A 185 10.12 2.47 -14.73
C LEU A 185 8.79 1.76 -15.02
N ASP A 186 8.73 0.89 -16.03
CA ASP A 186 7.54 0.07 -16.33
C ASP A 186 7.28 -0.99 -15.26
N THR A 187 8.32 -1.39 -14.52
CA THR A 187 8.14 -2.28 -13.36
C THR A 187 7.24 -1.67 -12.29
N TYR A 188 7.10 -0.33 -12.22
CA TYR A 188 6.21 0.31 -11.26
C TYR A 188 4.77 -0.19 -11.39
N THR A 189 4.22 -0.17 -12.61
CA THR A 189 2.88 -0.70 -12.86
C THR A 189 2.86 -2.21 -12.62
N ARG A 190 3.83 -2.96 -13.14
CA ARG A 190 3.88 -4.43 -13.02
C ARG A 190 3.94 -4.91 -11.56
N GLU A 191 4.62 -4.16 -10.69
CA GLU A 191 4.77 -4.50 -9.28
C GLU A 191 3.62 -3.99 -8.41
N ARG A 192 3.19 -2.74 -8.60
CA ARG A 192 2.24 -2.08 -7.68
C ARG A 192 0.78 -2.26 -8.05
N HIS A 193 0.46 -2.38 -9.34
CA HIS A 193 -0.92 -2.60 -9.77
C HIS A 193 -1.51 -3.90 -9.20
N PRO A 194 -0.83 -5.07 -9.24
CA PRO A 194 -1.36 -6.29 -8.63
C PRO A 194 -1.54 -6.21 -7.11
N ILE A 195 -0.76 -5.38 -6.42
CA ILE A 195 -0.92 -5.14 -4.98
C ILE A 195 -2.17 -4.31 -4.72
N GLY A 196 -2.38 -3.22 -5.47
CA GLY A 196 -3.63 -2.45 -5.40
C GLY A 196 -4.86 -3.32 -5.64
N ALA A 197 -4.83 -4.18 -6.66
CA ALA A 197 -5.93 -5.10 -6.97
C ALA A 197 -6.24 -6.04 -5.79
N LYS A 198 -5.21 -6.62 -5.17
CA LYS A 198 -5.36 -7.49 -3.99
C LYS A 198 -5.94 -6.75 -2.78
N VAL A 199 -5.58 -5.49 -2.57
CA VAL A 199 -6.13 -4.65 -1.50
C VAL A 199 -7.61 -4.32 -1.76
N LEU A 200 -7.96 -4.02 -3.02
CA LEU A 200 -9.36 -3.81 -3.41
C LEU A 200 -10.21 -5.06 -3.19
N ASP A 201 -9.73 -6.24 -3.59
CA ASP A 201 -10.45 -7.50 -3.37
C ASP A 201 -10.59 -7.85 -1.89
N TRP A 202 -9.55 -7.60 -1.10
CA TRP A 202 -9.61 -7.73 0.35
C TRP A 202 -10.67 -6.81 0.96
N SER A 203 -10.68 -5.55 0.54
CA SER A 203 -11.65 -4.55 0.97
C SER A 203 -13.09 -4.95 0.61
N ARG A 204 -13.32 -5.41 -0.64
CA ARG A 204 -14.62 -5.94 -1.09
C ARG A 204 -15.08 -7.13 -0.25
N ALA A 205 -14.18 -8.06 0.06
CA ALA A 205 -14.49 -9.21 0.90
C ALA A 205 -14.89 -8.77 2.32
N GLN A 206 -14.19 -7.80 2.92
CA GLN A 206 -14.53 -7.25 4.23
C GLN A 206 -15.92 -6.58 4.22
N VAL A 207 -16.21 -5.77 3.20
CA VAL A 207 -17.51 -5.13 3.04
C VAL A 207 -18.62 -6.17 2.91
N ALA A 208 -18.41 -7.18 2.04
CA ALA A 208 -19.39 -8.23 1.79
C ALA A 208 -19.74 -8.98 3.07
N ILE A 209 -18.75 -9.44 3.86
CA ILE A 209 -19.03 -10.17 5.09
C ILE A 209 -19.69 -9.29 6.15
N MET A 210 -19.51 -7.97 6.12
CA MET A 210 -20.09 -7.03 7.10
C MET A 210 -21.57 -6.70 6.84
N ARG A 211 -22.13 -7.12 5.70
CA ARG A 211 -23.54 -6.87 5.40
C ARG A 211 -24.46 -7.45 6.49
N PRO A 212 -25.51 -6.71 6.88
CA PRO A 212 -26.44 -7.14 7.92
C PRO A 212 -27.47 -8.14 7.35
N ASP A 213 -26.99 -9.25 6.78
CA ASP A 213 -27.83 -10.35 6.31
C ASP A 213 -27.45 -11.69 6.98
N PRO A 214 -28.41 -12.61 7.17
CA PRO A 214 -28.15 -13.87 7.89
C PRO A 214 -27.08 -14.74 7.26
N HIS A 215 -26.89 -14.69 5.93
CA HIS A 215 -25.87 -15.47 5.23
C HIS A 215 -24.48 -14.92 5.54
N CYS A 216 -24.30 -13.60 5.49
CA CYS A 216 -23.05 -12.96 5.85
C CYS A 216 -22.69 -13.18 7.33
N GLN A 217 -23.67 -13.15 8.24
CA GLN A 217 -23.44 -13.49 9.65
C GLN A 217 -22.97 -14.93 9.84
N ALA A 218 -23.53 -15.90 9.10
CA ALA A 218 -23.05 -17.29 9.13
C ALA A 218 -21.61 -17.41 8.61
N ILE A 219 -21.27 -16.70 7.52
CA ILE A 219 -19.91 -16.64 6.98
C ILE A 219 -18.95 -16.04 8.02
N GLN A 220 -19.34 -14.96 8.70
CA GLN A 220 -18.53 -14.38 9.77
C GLN A 220 -18.22 -15.38 10.89
N GLY A 221 -19.18 -16.27 11.23
CA GLY A 221 -18.96 -17.36 12.18
C GLY A 221 -17.82 -18.29 11.74
N VAL A 222 -17.88 -18.76 10.50
CA VAL A 222 -16.83 -19.62 9.92
C VAL A 222 -15.48 -18.91 9.87
N ILE A 223 -15.44 -17.64 9.43
CA ILE A 223 -14.19 -16.87 9.40
C ILE A 223 -13.62 -16.67 10.81
N ARG A 224 -14.47 -16.49 11.83
CA ARG A 224 -14.05 -16.37 13.22
C ARG A 224 -13.43 -17.66 13.74
N ASP A 225 -13.99 -18.81 13.40
CA ASP A 225 -13.43 -20.11 13.78
C ASP A 225 -12.05 -20.32 13.15
N LEU A 226 -11.90 -19.96 11.87
CA LEU A 226 -10.60 -20.00 11.18
C LEU A 226 -9.59 -19.05 11.82
N LEU A 227 -10.00 -17.82 12.15
CA LEU A 227 -9.18 -16.83 12.86
C LEU A 227 -8.79 -17.28 14.27
N GLY A 228 -9.56 -18.19 14.88
CA GLY A 228 -9.21 -18.84 16.15
C GLY A 228 -8.02 -19.79 16.04
N THR A 229 -7.54 -20.09 14.83
CA THR A 229 -6.35 -20.92 14.59
C THR A 229 -5.10 -20.06 14.37
N ARG A 230 -3.91 -20.62 14.65
CA ARG A 230 -2.63 -19.97 14.37
C ARG A 230 -2.46 -19.64 12.89
N ASP A 231 -2.82 -20.55 12.01
CA ASP A 231 -2.64 -20.39 10.57
C ASP A 231 -3.59 -19.34 10.00
N GLY A 232 -4.86 -19.37 10.41
CA GLY A 232 -5.84 -18.34 10.01
C GLY A 232 -5.46 -16.95 10.51
N ALA A 233 -5.04 -16.82 11.77
CA ALA A 233 -4.56 -15.57 12.32
C ALA A 233 -3.30 -15.06 11.60
N THR A 234 -2.35 -15.95 11.29
CA THR A 234 -1.11 -15.61 10.56
C THR A 234 -1.42 -15.16 9.14
N TYR A 235 -2.34 -15.84 8.44
CA TYR A 235 -2.77 -15.46 7.10
C TYR A 235 -3.35 -14.03 7.07
N VAL A 236 -4.26 -13.71 8.00
CA VAL A 236 -4.89 -12.39 8.06
C VAL A 236 -3.90 -11.31 8.52
N ALA A 237 -3.07 -11.60 9.53
CA ALA A 237 -2.04 -10.67 9.98
C ALA A 237 -1.02 -10.34 8.87
N GLY A 238 -0.60 -11.34 8.09
CA GLY A 238 0.32 -11.15 6.97
C GLY A 238 -0.28 -10.32 5.82
N ARG A 239 -1.60 -10.41 5.60
CA ARG A 239 -2.33 -9.58 4.63
C ARG A 239 -2.47 -8.14 5.11
N LEU A 240 -2.87 -7.93 6.38
CA LEU A 240 -3.11 -6.60 6.94
C LEU A 240 -1.82 -5.79 7.10
N SER A 241 -0.75 -6.43 7.56
CA SER A 241 0.56 -5.78 7.76
C SER A 241 1.33 -5.51 6.45
N GLY A 242 0.93 -6.14 5.34
CA GLY A 242 1.70 -6.14 4.10
C GLY A 242 2.96 -7.02 4.13
N ALA A 243 3.26 -7.72 5.23
CA ALA A 243 4.43 -8.60 5.35
C ALA A 243 4.44 -9.76 4.35
N SER A 244 3.27 -10.13 3.82
CA SER A 244 3.12 -11.18 2.80
C SER A 244 3.33 -10.70 1.35
N ILE A 245 3.57 -9.39 1.14
CA ILE A 245 3.78 -8.84 -0.20
C ILE A 245 5.05 -9.43 -0.81
N ARG A 246 4.91 -9.94 -2.03
CA ARG A 246 6.01 -10.39 -2.89
C ARG A 246 5.75 -9.89 -4.31
N TYR A 247 6.72 -9.20 -4.89
CA TYR A 247 6.75 -8.89 -6.32
C TYR A 247 7.20 -10.11 -7.11
N ASP A 248 6.58 -10.32 -8.27
CA ASP A 248 7.06 -11.32 -9.22
C ASP A 248 8.24 -10.72 -10.01
N LEU A 249 9.45 -11.15 -9.66
CA LEU A 249 10.68 -10.72 -10.31
C LEU A 249 11.21 -11.77 -11.30
N GLY A 250 10.45 -12.85 -11.58
CA GLY A 250 10.88 -13.95 -12.44
C GLY A 250 11.93 -14.87 -11.81
N SER A 251 11.98 -14.95 -10.48
CA SER A 251 12.93 -15.76 -9.73
C SER A 251 12.21 -16.80 -8.86
N GLU A 252 12.69 -18.05 -8.92
CA GLU A 252 12.26 -19.14 -8.04
C GLU A 252 12.78 -18.96 -6.59
N GLN A 253 13.73 -18.06 -6.38
CA GLN A 253 14.32 -17.84 -5.07
C GLN A 253 13.27 -17.24 -4.11
N PRO A 254 13.00 -17.85 -2.94
CA PRO A 254 11.85 -17.49 -2.08
C PRO A 254 11.85 -16.05 -1.53
N TRP A 255 13.01 -15.45 -1.34
CA TRP A 255 13.22 -14.09 -0.86
C TRP A 255 13.12 -13.04 -1.96
N ALA A 256 13.43 -13.39 -3.21
CA ALA A 256 13.31 -12.46 -4.33
C ALA A 256 11.88 -11.90 -4.41
N GLY A 257 11.79 -10.57 -4.46
CA GLY A 257 10.55 -9.81 -4.49
C GLY A 257 9.92 -9.52 -3.13
N ARG A 258 10.47 -10.01 -2.02
CA ARG A 258 9.97 -9.73 -0.65
C ARG A 258 10.71 -8.56 -0.01
N SER A 259 10.08 -7.95 1.00
CA SER A 259 10.79 -7.03 1.90
C SER A 259 11.93 -7.77 2.59
N ALA A 260 13.13 -7.19 2.55
CA ALA A 260 14.26 -7.66 3.32
C ALA A 260 13.97 -7.44 4.83
N PRO A 261 14.28 -8.40 5.70
CA PRO A 261 14.37 -8.13 7.13
C PRO A 261 15.53 -7.15 7.39
N ASP A 262 15.52 -6.49 8.53
CA ASP A 262 16.64 -5.65 8.97
C ASP A 262 17.83 -6.53 9.40
N PHE A 263 18.49 -7.13 8.41
CA PHE A 263 19.68 -7.96 8.63
C PHE A 263 20.72 -7.17 9.44
N CYS A 264 21.23 -7.80 10.50
CA CYS A 264 22.25 -7.24 11.36
C CYS A 264 23.51 -8.10 11.24
N LEU A 265 24.61 -7.47 10.84
CA LEU A 265 25.94 -8.10 10.88
C LEU A 265 26.44 -8.14 12.34
N GLU A 266 27.26 -9.12 12.69
CA GLU A 266 27.80 -9.27 14.06
C GLU A 266 28.61 -8.04 14.53
N ASN A 267 29.07 -7.19 13.61
CA ASN A 267 29.74 -5.93 13.92
C ASN A 267 28.77 -4.76 14.25
N GLY A 268 27.46 -5.03 14.31
CA GLY A 268 26.40 -4.05 14.58
C GLY A 268 25.89 -3.29 13.35
N THR A 269 26.40 -3.57 12.14
CA THR A 269 25.91 -2.92 10.92
C THR A 269 24.52 -3.46 10.56
N ARG A 270 23.53 -2.57 10.45
CA ARG A 270 22.16 -2.91 10.05
C ARG A 270 21.87 -2.53 8.61
N LEU A 271 21.04 -3.34 7.94
CA LEU A 271 20.54 -3.01 6.60
C LEU A 271 19.87 -1.63 6.58
N SER A 272 19.00 -1.34 7.54
CA SER A 272 18.28 -0.07 7.64
C SER A 272 19.20 1.16 7.73
N ASP A 273 20.37 1.03 8.36
CA ASP A 273 21.35 2.11 8.44
C ASP A 273 22.04 2.38 7.09
N LEU A 274 22.25 1.33 6.30
CA LEU A 274 22.85 1.42 4.97
C LEU A 274 21.88 2.00 3.93
N MET A 275 20.57 1.94 4.18
CA MET A 275 19.54 2.34 3.21
C MET A 275 19.12 3.81 3.28
N ARG A 276 19.65 4.60 4.24
CA ARG A 276 19.17 5.97 4.53
C ARG A 276 19.36 6.97 3.38
N ASP A 277 20.26 6.69 2.44
CA ASP A 277 20.55 7.56 1.30
C ASP A 277 19.91 7.10 -0.03
N GLY A 278 19.04 6.09 0.01
CA GLY A 278 18.30 5.62 -1.16
C GLY A 278 19.15 4.86 -2.20
N ARG A 279 20.30 4.33 -1.80
CA ARG A 279 21.10 3.41 -2.62
C ARG A 279 20.64 1.96 -2.45
N GLY A 280 20.95 1.12 -3.43
CA GLY A 280 20.86 -0.34 -3.25
C GLY A 280 21.88 -0.81 -2.22
N VAL A 281 21.65 -1.99 -1.63
CA VAL A 281 22.57 -2.58 -0.65
C VAL A 281 22.85 -4.03 -1.01
N VAL A 282 24.13 -4.38 -1.08
CA VAL A 282 24.61 -5.76 -1.15
C VAL A 282 25.11 -6.13 0.25
N LEU A 283 24.51 -7.15 0.83
CA LEU A 283 25.02 -7.80 2.04
C LEU A 283 25.59 -9.15 1.65
N ASP A 284 26.89 -9.32 1.86
CA ASP A 284 27.60 -10.57 1.59
C ASP A 284 27.94 -11.26 2.92
N PHE A 285 27.25 -12.36 3.19
CA PHE A 285 27.42 -13.19 4.38
C PHE A 285 28.44 -14.32 4.16
N SER A 286 28.95 -14.48 2.93
CA SER A 286 29.91 -15.52 2.59
C SER A 286 31.28 -15.28 3.24
N ALA A 287 32.00 -16.37 3.52
CA ALA A 287 33.33 -16.30 4.11
C ALA A 287 34.39 -15.77 3.12
N ASP A 288 34.23 -16.09 1.82
CA ASP A 288 35.16 -15.70 0.76
C ASP A 288 34.91 -14.28 0.23
N ARG A 289 33.74 -13.70 0.53
CA ARG A 289 33.35 -12.33 0.16
C ARG A 289 33.45 -12.12 -1.35
N CYS A 290 33.08 -13.15 -2.10
CA CYS A 290 33.23 -13.22 -3.56
C CYS A 290 32.49 -12.12 -4.33
N LEU A 291 31.54 -11.41 -3.69
CA LEU A 291 30.80 -10.33 -4.31
C LEU A 291 31.45 -8.94 -4.14
N ARG A 292 32.56 -8.82 -3.39
CA ARG A 292 33.24 -7.52 -3.18
C ARG A 292 33.68 -6.87 -4.48
N ASP A 293 34.46 -7.58 -5.27
CA ASP A 293 35.03 -7.08 -6.52
C ASP A 293 33.95 -6.74 -7.55
N PRO A 294 32.95 -7.60 -7.84
CA PRO A 294 31.90 -7.24 -8.80
C PRO A 294 31.04 -6.07 -8.30
N ALA A 295 30.79 -5.94 -6.99
CA ALA A 295 30.01 -4.82 -6.46
C ALA A 295 30.68 -3.44 -6.68
N GLN A 296 32.01 -3.39 -6.87
CA GLN A 296 32.75 -2.14 -7.14
C GLN A 296 32.26 -1.43 -8.41
N GLY A 297 31.77 -2.20 -9.40
CA GLY A 297 31.19 -1.64 -10.63
C GLY A 297 29.96 -0.75 -10.41
N TRP A 298 29.37 -0.74 -9.21
CA TRP A 298 28.16 0.01 -8.90
C TRP A 298 28.25 0.88 -7.64
N GLU A 299 29.45 1.22 -7.15
CA GLU A 299 29.63 1.97 -5.88
C GLU A 299 28.84 3.29 -5.79
N SER A 300 28.56 3.93 -6.93
CA SER A 300 27.74 5.15 -6.98
C SER A 300 26.25 4.90 -6.72
N ARG A 301 25.77 3.67 -6.93
CA ARG A 301 24.35 3.26 -6.87
C ARG A 301 24.05 2.21 -5.80
N MET A 302 25.06 1.46 -5.38
CA MET A 302 24.95 0.40 -4.38
C MET A 302 25.99 0.57 -3.27
N ARG A 303 25.63 0.15 -2.06
CA ARG A 303 26.56 -0.02 -0.94
C ARG A 303 26.86 -1.49 -0.78
N TYR A 304 28.11 -1.81 -0.52
CA TYR A 304 28.54 -3.16 -0.19
C TYR A 304 28.93 -3.25 1.28
N ALA A 305 28.38 -4.21 2.00
CA ALA A 305 28.82 -4.59 3.34
C ALA A 305 28.93 -6.11 3.42
N ALA A 306 29.89 -6.59 4.22
CA ALA A 306 30.14 -8.02 4.34
C ALA A 306 30.54 -8.40 5.76
N GLY A 307 30.16 -9.61 6.15
CA GLY A 307 30.45 -10.17 7.47
C GLY A 307 29.41 -11.21 7.86
N PRO A 308 29.68 -11.98 8.92
CA PRO A 308 28.68 -12.87 9.49
C PRO A 308 27.46 -12.07 9.95
N ALA A 309 26.27 -12.59 9.69
CA ALA A 309 25.02 -12.02 10.17
C ALA A 309 24.57 -12.71 11.45
N GLU A 310 23.93 -11.98 12.36
CA GLU A 310 23.27 -12.55 13.54
C GLU A 310 22.23 -13.61 13.14
N ASN A 311 21.55 -13.39 12.01
CA ASN A 311 20.67 -14.35 11.36
C ASN A 311 20.61 -14.08 9.85
N ASP A 312 21.30 -14.91 9.06
CA ASP A 312 21.32 -14.84 7.60
C ASP A 312 20.14 -15.56 6.91
N LEU A 313 19.28 -16.23 7.68
CA LEU A 313 18.11 -16.99 7.18
C LEU A 313 18.48 -18.06 6.14
N GLY A 314 19.71 -18.59 6.19
CA GLY A 314 20.20 -19.59 5.24
C GLY A 314 20.87 -19.00 3.99
N LEU A 315 20.94 -17.69 3.86
CA LEU A 315 21.44 -17.00 2.66
C LEU A 315 22.96 -16.82 2.73
N GLY A 316 23.63 -16.81 1.57
CA GLY A 316 25.04 -16.40 1.49
C GLY A 316 25.20 -14.93 1.10
N ALA A 317 24.23 -14.35 0.38
CA ALA A 317 24.22 -12.92 0.09
C ALA A 317 22.81 -12.44 -0.30
N VAL A 318 22.58 -11.14 -0.19
CA VAL A 318 21.37 -10.47 -0.71
C VAL A 318 21.69 -9.16 -1.40
N LEU A 319 21.01 -8.91 -2.52
CA LEU A 319 20.93 -7.61 -3.17
C LEU A 319 19.56 -7.00 -2.89
N VAL A 320 19.55 -5.86 -2.20
CA VAL A 320 18.35 -5.14 -1.77
C VAL A 320 18.24 -3.83 -2.55
N ARG A 321 17.07 -3.58 -3.13
CA ARG A 321 16.72 -2.34 -3.81
C ARG A 321 16.57 -1.18 -2.84
N PRO A 322 16.61 0.08 -3.32
CA PRO A 322 16.38 1.26 -2.48
C PRO A 322 15.04 1.27 -1.72
N ASP A 323 14.03 0.52 -2.18
CA ASP A 323 12.74 0.38 -1.51
C ASP A 323 12.66 -0.78 -0.51
N GLY A 324 13.79 -1.41 -0.18
CA GLY A 324 13.88 -2.49 0.82
C GLY A 324 13.51 -3.85 0.29
N VAL A 325 13.25 -4.00 -1.00
CA VAL A 325 12.90 -5.28 -1.62
C VAL A 325 14.15 -6.03 -2.06
N VAL A 326 14.21 -7.32 -1.74
CA VAL A 326 15.25 -8.22 -2.22
C VAL A 326 15.09 -8.40 -3.74
N ALA A 327 16.02 -7.85 -4.51
CA ALA A 327 16.10 -8.04 -5.96
C ALA A 327 16.71 -9.39 -6.34
N TRP A 328 17.67 -9.85 -5.54
CA TRP A 328 18.34 -11.14 -5.71
C TRP A 328 18.86 -11.64 -4.36
N ALA A 329 18.94 -12.96 -4.20
CA ALA A 329 19.48 -13.58 -3.02
C ALA A 329 20.26 -14.84 -3.43
N GLY A 330 21.49 -14.95 -2.93
CA GLY A 330 22.40 -16.06 -3.21
C GLY A 330 22.34 -17.14 -2.14
N GLU A 331 22.64 -18.37 -2.54
CA GLU A 331 22.91 -19.48 -1.63
C GLU A 331 24.24 -19.27 -0.87
N ARG A 332 24.62 -20.22 -0.01
CA ARG A 332 25.83 -20.15 0.83
C ARG A 332 27.12 -19.89 0.06
N THR A 333 27.18 -20.33 -1.19
CA THR A 333 28.20 -19.96 -2.16
C THR A 333 27.52 -19.11 -3.24
N PRO A 334 27.56 -17.77 -3.11
CA PRO A 334 26.84 -16.90 -4.02
C PRO A 334 27.38 -17.01 -5.45
N ASP A 335 26.49 -17.14 -6.42
CA ASP A 335 26.86 -17.08 -7.84
C ASP A 335 27.10 -15.64 -8.27
N ARG A 336 28.36 -15.33 -8.62
CA ARG A 336 28.78 -14.01 -9.07
C ARG A 336 28.10 -13.57 -10.36
N GLU A 337 27.93 -14.47 -11.32
CA GLU A 337 27.33 -14.13 -12.61
C GLU A 337 25.85 -13.80 -12.42
N ALA A 338 25.14 -14.60 -11.61
CA ALA A 338 23.75 -14.32 -11.26
C ALA A 338 23.59 -12.99 -10.50
N PHE A 339 24.52 -12.65 -9.60
CA PHE A 339 24.56 -11.34 -8.94
C PHE A 339 24.74 -10.19 -9.94
N GLU A 340 25.73 -10.28 -10.85
CA GLU A 340 26.00 -9.25 -11.84
C GLU A 340 24.81 -9.05 -12.79
N GLN A 341 24.15 -10.14 -13.22
CA GLN A 341 22.92 -10.07 -14.02
C GLN A 341 21.80 -9.32 -13.27
N ALA A 342 21.59 -9.62 -11.99
CA ALA A 342 20.61 -8.91 -11.17
C ALA A 342 21.00 -7.44 -10.96
N ALA A 343 22.28 -7.13 -10.74
CA ALA A 343 22.77 -5.77 -10.61
C ALA A 343 22.52 -4.96 -11.90
N VAL A 344 22.77 -5.55 -13.08
CA VAL A 344 22.46 -4.93 -14.38
C VAL A 344 20.96 -4.69 -14.54
N GLN A 345 20.13 -5.69 -14.21
CA GLN A 345 18.67 -5.61 -14.34
C GLN A 345 18.07 -4.45 -13.54
N TRP A 346 18.60 -4.17 -12.33
CA TRP A 346 18.00 -3.20 -11.41
C TRP A 346 18.74 -1.86 -11.35
N PHE A 347 20.04 -1.83 -11.64
CA PHE A 347 20.90 -0.65 -11.47
C PHE A 347 21.65 -0.24 -12.75
N GLY A 348 21.39 -0.90 -13.88
CA GLY A 348 22.05 -0.62 -15.16
C GLY A 348 23.47 -1.19 -15.23
N GLY A 349 24.17 -0.97 -16.35
CA GLY A 349 25.55 -1.45 -16.54
C GLY A 349 26.55 -0.86 -15.52
N PRO A 350 27.66 -1.56 -15.25
CA PRO A 350 28.68 -1.06 -14.32
C PRO A 350 29.24 0.29 -14.78
N ALA A 351 29.63 1.14 -13.82
CA ALA A 351 30.36 2.37 -14.10
C ALA A 351 31.67 2.02 -14.82
N SER A 352 31.97 2.80 -15.87
CA SER A 352 33.19 2.67 -16.67
C SER A 352 34.41 3.19 -15.94
#